data_AF-A0A7C8IH89-F1
#
_entry.id   AF-A0A7C8IH89-F1
#
_cell.length_a   1.000
_cell.length_b   1.000
_cell.length_c   1.000
_cell.angle_alpha   90.00
_cell.angle_beta   90.00
_cell.angle_gamma   90.00
#
_symmetry.space_group_name_H-M   'P 1'
#
loop_
_entity.id
_entity.type
_entity.pdbx_description
1 polymer ?
#
loop_
_entity_poly.entity_id
_entity_poly.type
_entity_poly.pdbx_seq_one_letter_code
_entity_poly.pdbx_strand_id
1 'polypeptide(L)'
;MTQWRRPNKPSGFLALPAELRVRIYHLLLPYGQKIKFETVTSGRPGIRKPESSWFAHTVDGRDRVPLGPAECALFRVSKFVSDEARAVLYGENKFCFMVDSNQHIPLSLHSPLVFGPLGLGHRLGLLRNLRTIHLDVDTNDADVAWAVRRHRGRLDLFARILNEHAGDANQESLLTRLHVALHARPTSSETALIAETGQQRRTRHMFALESLAALRGIEEVHIEGVPPWFGECLERCMQGQGGDVLAVEWPDVWVKRKAHPNARPKKRLVTTRKCYQPIFNWKEFAERNGIAVPEDIDKYWAVTR
;
A
#
# COMPACT_ATOMS: atom_id res chain seq x y z
N MET A 1 5.23 20.56 52.25
CA MET A 1 5.90 21.67 51.55
C MET A 1 6.10 21.29 50.09
N THR A 2 5.24 21.76 49.21
CA THR A 2 5.29 21.47 47.77
C THR A 2 6.11 22.58 47.10
N GLN A 3 7.34 22.28 46.68
CA GLN A 3 8.17 23.24 45.95
C GLN A 3 7.55 23.49 44.57
N TRP A 4 7.02 24.69 44.37
CA TRP A 4 6.61 25.20 43.06
C TRP A 4 7.85 25.34 42.18
N ARG A 5 8.13 24.33 41.34
CA ARG A 5 9.12 24.48 40.27
C ARG A 5 8.63 25.56 39.32
N ARG A 6 9.39 26.64 39.18
CA ARG A 6 9.16 27.63 38.12
C ARG A 6 9.21 26.90 36.77
N PRO A 7 8.26 27.13 35.86
CA PRO A 7 8.34 26.56 34.52
C PRO A 7 9.62 27.07 33.87
N ASN A 8 10.51 26.17 33.49
CA ASN A 8 11.72 26.51 32.74
C ASN A 8 11.28 27.22 31.45
N LYS A 9 11.63 28.50 31.30
CA LYS A 9 11.42 29.19 30.03
C LYS A 9 12.20 28.42 28.95
N PRO A 10 11.58 28.09 27.80
CA PRO A 10 12.32 27.51 26.70
C PRO A 10 13.43 28.49 26.29
N SER A 11 14.65 27.98 26.11
CA SER A 11 15.81 28.75 25.66
C SER A 11 16.31 28.23 24.32
N GLY A 12 17.00 29.09 23.56
CA GLY A 12 17.58 28.73 22.26
C GLY A 12 16.51 28.49 21.18
N PHE A 13 16.67 27.41 20.42
CA PHE A 13 15.79 27.07 19.28
C PHE A 13 14.30 27.00 19.65
N LEU A 14 13.97 26.46 20.83
CA LEU A 14 12.57 26.36 21.29
C LEU A 14 11.97 27.69 21.73
N ALA A 15 12.77 28.74 21.90
CA ALA A 15 12.28 30.09 22.16
C ALA A 15 11.83 30.82 20.89
N LEU A 16 12.18 30.29 19.70
CA LEU A 16 11.74 30.85 18.43
C LEU A 16 10.22 30.62 18.24
N PRO A 17 9.49 31.54 17.59
CA PRO A 17 8.13 31.31 17.12
C PRO A 17 8.00 30.02 16.30
N ALA A 18 6.86 29.35 16.37
CA ALA A 18 6.63 28.06 15.72
C ALA A 18 6.86 28.15 14.20
N GLU A 19 6.46 29.26 13.58
CA GLU A 19 6.60 29.51 12.15
C GLU A 19 8.07 29.56 11.73
N LEU A 20 8.95 30.13 12.56
CA LEU A 20 10.39 30.15 12.29
C LEU A 20 11.01 28.76 12.49
N ARG A 21 10.56 28.00 13.50
CA ARG A 21 11.02 26.62 13.69
C ARG A 21 10.66 25.73 12.51
N VAL A 22 9.42 25.82 12.01
CA VAL A 22 8.97 25.10 10.81
C VAL A 22 9.83 25.46 9.59
N ARG A 23 10.10 26.75 9.37
CA ARG A 23 11.00 27.17 8.28
C ARG A 23 12.41 26.59 8.42
N ILE A 24 12.95 26.49 9.64
CA ILE A 24 14.23 25.83 9.88
C ILE A 24 14.15 24.34 9.57
N TYR A 25 13.06 23.67 9.96
CA TYR A 25 12.85 22.26 9.60
C TYR A 25 12.76 22.06 8.08
N HIS A 26 12.09 22.95 7.34
CA HIS A 26 12.04 22.89 5.87
C HIS A 26 13.42 23.04 5.19
N LEU A 27 14.40 23.66 5.88
CA LEU A 27 15.78 23.74 5.39
C LEU A 27 16.61 22.50 5.74
N LEU A 28 16.22 21.75 6.78
CA LEU A 28 16.95 20.59 7.29
C LEU A 28 16.36 19.25 6.84
N LEU A 29 15.07 19.21 6.49
CA LEU A 29 14.32 18.02 6.13
C LEU A 29 13.68 18.19 4.75
N PRO A 30 13.46 17.09 4.01
CA PRO A 30 12.59 17.12 2.85
C PRO A 30 11.22 17.70 3.19
N TYR A 31 10.73 18.58 2.34
CA TYR A 31 9.41 19.21 2.44
C TYR A 31 8.75 19.29 1.07
N GLY A 32 7.47 18.90 1.00
CA GLY A 32 6.70 18.91 -0.25
C GLY A 32 7.25 17.94 -1.32
N GLN A 33 8.08 16.98 -0.93
CA GLN A 33 8.73 16.05 -1.85
C GLN A 33 7.96 14.73 -1.96
N LYS A 34 8.16 14.04 -3.09
CA LYS A 34 7.77 12.63 -3.25
C LYS A 34 8.90 11.72 -2.80
N ILE A 35 8.74 11.04 -1.68
CA ILE A 35 9.73 10.14 -1.09
C ILE A 35 9.41 8.71 -1.51
N LYS A 36 10.30 8.09 -2.27
CA LYS A 36 10.19 6.68 -2.66
C LYS A 36 11.29 5.86 -2.00
N PHE A 37 10.94 4.65 -1.56
CA PHE A 37 11.91 3.70 -1.04
C PHE A 37 12.33 2.70 -2.12
N GLU A 38 13.62 2.59 -2.36
CA GLU A 38 14.18 1.62 -3.31
C GLU A 38 15.14 0.67 -2.60
N THR A 39 14.99 -0.63 -2.88
CA THR A 39 15.98 -1.62 -2.48
C THR A 39 17.16 -1.54 -3.42
N VAL A 40 18.35 -1.25 -2.92
CA VAL A 40 19.55 -1.48 -3.71
C VAL A 40 19.86 -2.97 -3.68
N THR A 41 19.56 -3.64 -4.78
CA THR A 41 20.00 -5.01 -5.03
C THR A 41 21.47 -5.01 -5.43
N SER A 42 22.35 -4.47 -4.59
CA SER A 42 23.81 -4.58 -4.78
C SER A 42 24.25 -5.95 -4.28
N GLY A 43 24.08 -6.99 -5.09
CA GLY A 43 24.56 -8.32 -4.74
C GLY A 43 24.09 -9.41 -5.67
N ARG A 44 24.91 -10.46 -5.81
CA ARG A 44 24.58 -11.69 -6.55
C ARG A 44 23.21 -12.23 -6.07
N PRO A 45 22.33 -12.67 -6.99
CA PRO A 45 21.05 -13.29 -6.63
C PRO A 45 21.31 -14.50 -5.73
N GLY A 46 20.96 -14.39 -4.44
CA GLY A 46 21.12 -15.48 -3.46
C GLY A 46 21.55 -15.05 -2.05
N ILE A 47 22.19 -13.89 -1.88
CA ILE A 47 22.60 -13.39 -0.56
C ILE A 47 21.97 -12.01 -0.32
N ARG A 48 20.67 -11.98 -0.04
CA ARG A 48 20.00 -10.76 0.42
C ARG A 48 20.17 -10.66 1.94
N LYS A 49 21.07 -9.79 2.41
CA LYS A 49 21.06 -9.39 3.82
C LYS A 49 19.79 -8.53 4.05
N PRO A 50 18.92 -8.90 5.01
CA PRO A 50 17.65 -8.20 5.23
C PRO A 50 17.80 -6.75 5.73
N GLU A 51 18.99 -6.36 6.20
CA GLU A 51 19.21 -5.07 6.88
C GLU A 51 19.84 -3.95 6.03
N SER A 52 20.28 -4.19 4.80
CA SER A 52 21.11 -3.23 4.06
C SER A 52 20.83 -3.35 2.56
N SER A 53 20.16 -2.44 1.87
CA SER A 53 20.26 -0.99 1.93
C SER A 53 19.02 -0.39 1.23
N TRP A 54 18.07 0.11 2.02
CA TRP A 54 16.99 0.91 1.49
C TRP A 54 17.51 2.33 1.30
N PHE A 55 17.24 2.90 0.14
CA PHE A 55 17.47 4.31 -0.10
C PHE A 55 16.13 5.00 -0.26
N ALA A 56 16.05 6.18 0.34
CA ALA A 56 14.99 7.11 0.02
C ALA A 56 15.48 8.01 -1.10
N HIS A 57 14.62 8.26 -2.08
CA HIS A 57 14.91 9.20 -3.15
C HIS A 57 13.74 10.16 -3.29
N THR A 58 14.07 11.43 -3.55
CA THR A 58 13.06 12.40 -3.96
C THR A 58 12.84 12.23 -5.46
N VAL A 59 11.59 12.05 -5.91
CA VAL A 59 11.30 11.76 -7.33
C VAL A 59 11.67 12.95 -8.22
N ASP A 60 11.62 14.17 -7.68
CA ASP A 60 11.79 15.41 -8.44
C ASP A 60 13.27 15.90 -8.50
N GLY A 61 14.22 15.19 -7.89
CA GLY A 61 15.64 15.56 -7.84
C GLY A 61 16.59 14.41 -8.19
N ARG A 62 17.74 14.74 -8.83
CA ARG A 62 18.87 13.80 -8.99
C ARG A 62 19.54 13.44 -7.66
N ASP A 63 19.13 14.09 -6.58
CA ASP A 63 19.73 13.94 -5.26
C ASP A 63 19.10 12.75 -4.54
N ARG A 64 19.94 11.74 -4.37
CA ARG A 64 19.70 10.69 -3.38
C ARG A 64 19.80 11.37 -2.02
N VAL A 65 18.68 11.72 -1.40
CA VAL A 65 18.66 12.11 0.00
C VAL A 65 18.67 10.81 0.81
N PRO A 66 19.81 10.37 1.36
CA PRO A 66 19.74 9.25 2.29
C PRO A 66 18.79 9.67 3.41
N LEU A 67 17.67 8.95 3.62
CA LEU A 67 16.99 9.02 4.91
C LEU A 67 17.85 8.20 5.88
N GLY A 68 19.02 8.74 6.20
CA GLY A 68 20.05 8.11 6.99
C GLY A 68 19.95 8.47 8.47
N PRO A 69 20.91 7.99 9.27
CA PRO A 69 21.00 8.34 10.69
C PRO A 69 21.16 9.85 10.94
N ALA A 70 21.71 10.60 9.97
CA ALA A 70 21.99 12.03 10.10
C ALA A 70 20.71 12.88 9.98
N GLU A 71 19.85 12.60 9.00
CA GLU A 71 18.57 13.27 8.80
C GLU A 71 17.58 12.92 9.92
N CYS A 72 17.68 11.69 10.44
CA CYS A 72 16.96 11.25 11.63
C CYS A 72 17.60 11.71 12.95
N ALA A 73 18.74 12.39 12.94
CA ALA A 73 19.40 12.84 14.17
C ALA A 73 18.54 13.87 14.91
N LEU A 74 17.76 14.67 14.18
CA LEU A 74 16.78 15.60 14.75
C LEU A 74 15.77 14.90 15.66
N PHE A 75 15.41 13.64 15.36
CA PHE A 75 14.49 12.87 16.18
C PHE A 75 15.05 12.47 17.54
N ARG A 76 16.37 12.62 17.74
CA ARG A 76 17.08 12.26 18.97
C ARG A 76 17.39 13.46 19.87
N VAL A 77 17.14 14.70 19.42
CA VAL A 77 17.50 15.92 20.17
C VAL A 77 16.61 16.11 21.40
N SER A 78 15.30 16.15 21.21
CA SER A 78 14.31 16.23 22.29
C SER A 78 12.96 15.73 21.80
N LYS A 79 12.05 15.37 22.71
CA LYS A 79 10.69 14.92 22.34
C LYS A 79 9.97 15.97 21.48
N PHE A 80 10.00 17.23 21.90
CA PHE A 80 9.32 18.32 21.19
C PHE A 80 9.90 18.56 19.79
N VAL A 81 11.23 18.60 19.68
CA VAL A 81 11.92 18.73 18.37
C VAL A 81 11.62 17.52 17.48
N SER A 82 11.57 16.32 18.06
CA SER A 82 11.23 15.09 17.35
C SER A 82 9.82 15.13 16.80
N ASP A 83 8.84 15.57 17.61
CA ASP A 83 7.44 15.64 17.21
C ASP A 83 7.22 16.70 16.10
N GLU A 84 7.79 17.91 16.22
CA GLU A 84 7.72 18.93 15.16
C GLU A 84 8.42 18.47 13.86
N ALA A 85 9.63 17.91 13.98
CA ALA A 85 10.38 17.41 12.83
C ALA A 85 9.65 16.26 12.12
N ARG A 86 9.01 15.35 12.87
CA ARG A 86 8.21 14.26 12.32
C ARG A 86 6.96 14.77 11.61
N ALA A 87 6.31 15.80 12.15
CA ALA A 87 5.15 16.41 11.51
C ALA A 87 5.52 16.99 10.13
N VAL A 88 6.68 17.63 10.01
CA VAL A 88 7.20 18.10 8.71
C VAL A 88 7.54 16.92 7.80
N LEU A 89 8.38 15.99 8.24
CA LEU A 89 8.85 14.89 7.38
C LEU A 89 7.70 13.98 6.91
N TYR A 90 6.82 13.55 7.81
CA TYR A 90 5.78 12.57 7.50
C TYR A 90 4.46 13.22 7.07
N GLY A 91 4.18 14.44 7.54
CA GLY A 91 2.93 15.12 7.26
C GLY A 91 2.93 15.93 5.97
N GLU A 92 4.08 16.45 5.53
CA GLU A 92 4.14 17.39 4.40
C GLU A 92 4.77 16.78 3.14
N ASN A 93 5.23 15.53 3.20
CA ASN A 93 5.76 14.79 2.05
C ASN A 93 4.79 13.72 1.58
N LYS A 94 4.90 13.36 0.30
CA LYS A 94 4.16 12.24 -0.31
C LYS A 94 5.01 10.99 -0.28
N PHE A 95 4.58 9.94 0.40
CA PHE A 95 5.32 8.68 0.48
C PHE A 95 4.85 7.70 -0.57
N CYS A 96 5.77 7.25 -1.43
CA CYS A 96 5.51 6.32 -2.52
C CYS A 96 5.92 4.90 -2.12
N PHE A 97 4.94 3.99 -2.05
CA PHE A 97 5.15 2.57 -1.80
C PHE A 97 4.90 1.78 -3.07
N MET A 98 5.79 0.82 -3.36
CA MET A 98 5.65 -0.08 -4.50
C MET A 98 5.19 -1.45 -4.02
N VAL A 99 4.05 -1.91 -4.53
CA VAL A 99 3.54 -3.27 -4.32
C VAL A 99 3.74 -4.03 -5.63
N ASP A 100 4.84 -4.76 -5.70
CA ASP A 100 5.10 -5.64 -6.82
C ASP A 100 4.47 -7.03 -6.61
N SER A 101 4.54 -7.85 -7.66
CA SER A 101 4.16 -9.27 -7.62
C SER A 101 5.36 -10.18 -7.32
N ASN A 102 6.57 -9.65 -7.14
CA ASN A 102 7.77 -10.46 -6.98
C ASN A 102 7.75 -11.21 -5.66
N GLN A 103 8.34 -12.39 -5.62
CA GLN A 103 8.44 -13.15 -4.39
C GLN A 103 9.40 -12.47 -3.39
N HIS A 104 8.93 -12.23 -2.15
CA HIS A 104 9.78 -11.74 -1.06
C HIS A 104 10.40 -12.91 -0.30
N ILE A 105 11.50 -12.64 0.42
CA ILE A 105 12.17 -13.58 1.31
C ILE A 105 12.00 -13.06 2.75
N PRO A 106 11.45 -13.86 3.70
CA PRO A 106 10.91 -15.22 3.51
C PRO A 106 9.66 -15.23 2.63
N LEU A 107 9.33 -16.40 2.06
CA LEU A 107 8.20 -16.58 1.16
C LEU A 107 6.88 -16.26 1.88
N SER A 108 6.38 -15.04 1.68
CA SER A 108 5.17 -14.56 2.34
C SER A 108 4.29 -13.79 1.37
N LEU A 109 2.97 -14.03 1.48
CA LEU A 109 1.94 -13.19 0.87
C LEU A 109 1.79 -11.86 1.62
N HIS A 110 2.10 -11.85 2.92
CA HIS A 110 2.03 -10.68 3.80
C HIS A 110 3.46 -10.27 4.16
N SER A 111 4.12 -9.55 3.26
CA SER A 111 5.48 -9.10 3.52
C SER A 111 5.49 -7.64 3.98
N PRO A 112 6.08 -7.32 5.14
CA PRO A 112 6.16 -5.94 5.62
C PRO A 112 7.05 -5.06 4.74
N LEU A 113 7.85 -5.66 3.84
CA LEU A 113 8.70 -4.94 2.90
C LEU A 113 7.92 -4.05 1.91
N VAL A 114 6.58 -4.17 1.84
CA VAL A 114 5.73 -3.25 1.06
C VAL A 114 5.87 -1.80 1.56
N PHE A 115 6.22 -1.62 2.83
CA PHE A 115 6.47 -0.32 3.46
C PHE A 115 7.95 0.09 3.41
N GLY A 116 8.78 -0.66 2.69
CA GLY A 116 10.23 -0.50 2.67
C GLY A 116 10.83 -0.48 4.09
N PRO A 117 11.66 0.52 4.43
CA PRO A 117 12.27 0.62 5.76
C PRO A 117 11.26 0.96 6.87
N LEU A 118 10.06 1.47 6.54
CA LEU A 118 9.02 1.73 7.53
C LEU A 118 8.30 0.43 7.96
N GLY A 119 8.46 -0.65 7.20
CA GLY A 119 7.90 -1.97 7.51
C GLY A 119 8.60 -2.71 8.66
N LEU A 120 9.71 -2.18 9.17
CA LEU A 120 10.40 -2.77 10.31
C LEU A 120 9.55 -2.62 11.58
N GLY A 121 9.46 -3.65 12.42
CA GLY A 121 8.52 -3.68 13.55
C GLY A 121 8.62 -2.47 14.50
N HIS A 122 9.82 -1.94 14.74
CA HIS A 122 10.03 -0.75 15.57
C HIS A 122 9.71 0.60 14.87
N ARG A 123 9.38 0.57 13.58
CA ARG A 123 9.08 1.73 12.73
C ARG A 123 7.66 1.74 12.18
N LEU A 124 6.91 0.65 12.31
CA LEU A 124 5.52 0.57 11.84
C LEU A 124 4.66 1.70 12.40
N GLY A 125 4.83 2.03 13.69
CA GLY A 125 4.12 3.15 14.31
C GLY A 125 4.42 4.54 13.71
N LEU A 126 5.42 4.67 12.82
CA LEU A 126 5.66 5.91 12.07
C LEU A 126 4.68 6.07 10.89
N LEU A 127 4.10 4.97 10.39
CA LEU A 127 3.12 4.99 9.30
C LEU A 127 1.89 5.82 9.65
N ARG A 128 1.52 5.90 10.94
CA ARG A 128 0.41 6.73 11.42
C ARG A 128 0.59 8.23 11.13
N ASN A 129 1.85 8.69 11.00
CA ASN A 129 2.15 10.10 10.80
C ASN A 129 2.06 10.50 9.31
N LEU A 130 1.85 9.55 8.41
CA LEU A 130 1.77 9.78 6.98
C LEU A 130 0.43 10.39 6.63
N ARG A 131 0.45 11.58 6.03
CA ARG A 131 -0.77 12.25 5.55
C ARG A 131 -1.08 11.98 4.09
N THR A 132 -0.04 11.79 3.28
CA THR A 132 -0.18 11.57 1.83
C THR A 132 0.60 10.34 1.40
N ILE A 133 -0.12 9.35 0.89
CA ILE A 133 0.45 8.12 0.36
C ILE A 133 0.18 8.01 -1.14
N HIS A 134 1.18 7.55 -1.88
CA HIS A 134 1.05 7.06 -3.25
C HIS A 134 1.41 5.57 -3.26
N LEU A 135 0.49 4.73 -3.73
CA LEU A 135 0.66 3.30 -3.82
C LEU A 135 0.75 2.88 -5.30
N ASP A 136 1.93 2.48 -5.75
CA ASP A 136 2.16 1.94 -7.08
C ASP A 136 2.05 0.41 -7.05
N VAL A 137 1.05 -0.14 -7.75
CA VAL A 137 0.85 -1.60 -7.86
C VAL A 137 1.30 -2.07 -9.23
N ASP A 138 2.32 -2.95 -9.28
CA ASP A 138 3.01 -3.33 -10.51
C ASP A 138 2.68 -4.76 -10.96
N THR A 139 2.06 -4.93 -12.13
CA THR A 139 1.54 -6.23 -12.62
C THR A 139 2.51 -6.99 -13.54
N ASN A 140 3.81 -6.98 -13.23
CA ASN A 140 4.85 -7.49 -14.14
C ASN A 140 5.05 -9.01 -14.19
N ASP A 141 4.44 -9.77 -13.27
CA ASP A 141 4.65 -11.22 -13.20
C ASP A 141 3.82 -11.96 -14.26
N ALA A 142 4.47 -12.92 -14.94
CA ALA A 142 3.86 -13.76 -15.95
C ALA A 142 2.83 -14.74 -15.35
N ASP A 143 3.00 -15.13 -14.08
CA ASP A 143 2.04 -15.95 -13.36
C ASP A 143 0.96 -15.07 -12.71
N VAL A 144 -0.10 -14.79 -13.47
CA VAL A 144 -1.25 -13.99 -13.01
C VAL A 144 -1.81 -14.52 -11.69
N ALA A 145 -1.85 -15.84 -11.48
CA ALA A 145 -2.47 -16.42 -10.31
C ALA A 145 -1.69 -16.14 -9.02
N TRP A 146 -0.37 -16.30 -9.06
CA TRP A 146 0.47 -15.96 -7.92
C TRP A 146 0.62 -14.45 -7.73
N ALA A 147 0.72 -13.70 -8.82
CA ALA A 147 0.82 -12.26 -8.78
C ALA A 147 -0.39 -11.63 -8.08
N VAL A 148 -1.61 -11.99 -8.48
CA VAL A 148 -2.83 -11.49 -7.86
C VAL A 148 -2.92 -11.89 -6.39
N ARG A 149 -2.54 -13.13 -6.03
CA ARG A 149 -2.52 -13.56 -4.61
C ARG A 149 -1.54 -12.77 -3.76
N ARG A 150 -0.35 -12.47 -4.30
CA ARG A 150 0.67 -11.67 -3.60
C ARG A 150 0.21 -10.22 -3.45
N HIS A 151 -0.33 -9.61 -4.50
CA HIS A 151 -0.92 -8.28 -4.40
C HIS A 151 -2.01 -8.22 -3.34
N ARG A 152 -2.98 -9.15 -3.39
CA ARG A 152 -4.06 -9.21 -2.39
C ARG A 152 -3.55 -9.30 -0.96
N GLY A 153 -2.63 -10.24 -0.68
CA GLY A 153 -2.07 -10.39 0.67
C GLY A 153 -1.25 -9.19 1.13
N ARG A 154 -0.55 -8.52 0.21
CA ARG A 154 0.23 -7.31 0.52
C ARG A 154 -0.65 -6.10 0.79
N LEU A 155 -1.68 -5.91 -0.03
CA LEU A 155 -2.64 -4.83 0.11
C LEU A 155 -3.54 -5.04 1.33
N ASP A 156 -3.86 -6.29 1.66
CA ASP A 156 -4.53 -6.66 2.91
C ASP A 156 -3.66 -6.34 4.13
N LEU A 157 -2.39 -6.76 4.13
CA LEU A 157 -1.43 -6.38 5.17
C LEU A 157 -1.30 -4.86 5.27
N PHE A 158 -1.25 -4.18 4.12
CA PHE A 158 -1.11 -2.74 4.05
C PHE A 158 -2.30 -2.04 4.71
N ALA A 159 -3.52 -2.40 4.32
CA ALA A 159 -4.75 -1.86 4.89
C ALA A 159 -4.87 -2.17 6.38
N ARG A 160 -4.55 -3.40 6.79
CA ARG A 160 -4.60 -3.82 8.19
C ARG A 160 -3.67 -3.00 9.07
N ILE A 161 -2.40 -2.82 8.67
CA ILE A 161 -1.43 -2.04 9.45
C ILE A 161 -1.84 -0.58 9.57
N LEU A 162 -2.37 0.02 8.50
CA LEU A 162 -2.88 1.39 8.57
C LEU A 162 -4.10 1.51 9.49
N ASN A 163 -5.02 0.55 9.46
CA ASN A 163 -6.19 0.52 10.34
C ASN A 163 -5.84 0.25 11.80
N GLU A 164 -4.88 -0.64 12.07
CA GLU A 164 -4.37 -0.90 13.43
C GLU A 164 -3.86 0.40 14.08
N HIS A 165 -3.25 1.28 13.28
CA HIS A 165 -2.79 2.59 13.73
C HIS A 165 -3.85 3.69 13.68
N ALA A 166 -5.04 3.42 13.12
CA ALA A 166 -6.17 4.35 13.10
C ALA A 166 -7.12 4.15 14.28
N GLY A 167 -7.20 2.94 14.82
CA GLY A 167 -8.19 2.52 15.81
C GLY A 167 -7.77 2.58 17.28
N ASP A 168 -6.53 2.99 17.59
CA ASP A 168 -6.10 3.16 18.98
C ASP A 168 -6.86 4.34 19.61
N ALA A 169 -7.43 4.15 20.80
CA ALA A 169 -8.39 5.04 21.49
C ALA A 169 -7.94 6.51 21.74
N ASN A 170 -6.75 6.89 21.28
CA ASN A 170 -6.20 8.25 21.34
C ASN A 170 -5.55 8.72 20.01
N GLN A 171 -5.60 7.95 18.91
CA GLN A 171 -4.76 8.19 17.71
C GLN A 171 -5.44 7.75 16.41
N GLU A 172 -6.26 8.64 15.86
CA GLU A 172 -6.77 8.56 14.49
C GLU A 172 -5.61 8.54 13.49
N SER A 173 -5.74 7.75 12.42
CA SER A 173 -4.80 7.79 11.30
C SER A 173 -4.80 9.20 10.71
N LEU A 174 -3.63 9.78 10.51
CA LEU A 174 -3.52 11.11 9.92
C LEU A 174 -3.59 11.07 8.38
N LEU A 175 -3.87 9.90 7.78
CA LEU A 175 -3.94 9.74 6.34
C LEU A 175 -5.13 10.50 5.76
N THR A 176 -4.86 11.62 5.10
CA THR A 176 -5.89 12.43 4.43
C THR A 176 -5.95 12.15 2.92
N ARG A 177 -4.82 11.77 2.32
CA ARG A 177 -4.71 11.58 0.86
C ARG A 177 -4.12 10.24 0.49
N LEU A 178 -4.82 9.45 -0.33
CA LEU A 178 -4.34 8.19 -0.86
C LEU A 178 -4.51 8.13 -2.38
N HIS A 179 -3.40 8.07 -3.09
CA HIS A 179 -3.37 7.80 -4.52
C HIS A 179 -2.96 6.35 -4.78
N VAL A 180 -3.71 5.60 -5.57
CA VAL A 180 -3.38 4.22 -5.94
C VAL A 180 -3.32 4.11 -7.45
N ALA A 181 -2.19 3.64 -7.99
CA ALA A 181 -2.01 3.49 -9.43
C ALA A 181 -1.68 2.03 -9.77
N LEU A 182 -2.51 1.41 -10.61
CA LEU A 182 -2.27 0.07 -11.15
C LEU A 182 -1.52 0.15 -12.48
N HIS A 183 -0.24 -0.18 -12.45
CA HIS A 183 0.62 -0.17 -13.63
C HIS A 183 0.74 -1.57 -14.22
N ALA A 184 0.54 -1.67 -15.53
CA ALA A 184 0.91 -2.83 -16.31
C ALA A 184 2.10 -2.44 -17.18
N ARG A 185 3.32 -2.86 -16.83
CA ARG A 185 4.45 -2.62 -17.73
C ARG A 185 4.38 -3.63 -18.88
N PRO A 186 4.74 -3.20 -20.09
CA PRO A 186 4.95 -4.14 -21.19
C PRO A 186 6.05 -5.12 -20.76
N THR A 187 5.77 -6.43 -20.83
CA THR A 187 6.81 -7.44 -20.61
C THR A 187 7.80 -7.29 -21.75
N SER A 188 9.06 -6.96 -21.46
CA SER A 188 10.12 -6.78 -22.44
C SER A 188 10.53 -8.07 -23.18
N SER A 189 9.85 -9.19 -22.92
CA SER A 189 10.11 -10.49 -23.55
C SER A 189 9.38 -10.56 -24.89
N GLU A 190 10.14 -10.70 -25.97
CA GLU A 190 9.70 -10.90 -27.38
C GLU A 190 8.78 -12.11 -27.62
N THR A 191 8.39 -12.86 -26.60
CA THR A 191 7.42 -13.97 -26.69
C THR A 191 5.98 -13.45 -26.79
N ALA A 192 5.74 -12.57 -27.75
CA ALA A 192 4.48 -11.95 -28.14
C ALA A 192 3.57 -12.88 -28.97
N LEU A 193 3.66 -14.21 -28.82
CA LEU A 193 2.84 -15.14 -29.62
C LEU A 193 1.37 -15.19 -29.16
N ILE A 194 1.06 -14.71 -27.94
CA ILE A 194 -0.31 -14.47 -27.47
C ILE A 194 -0.25 -13.24 -26.55
N ALA A 195 -0.02 -12.06 -27.11
CA ALA A 195 0.06 -10.83 -26.32
C ALA A 195 -1.34 -10.47 -25.78
N GLU A 196 -1.65 -10.91 -24.55
CA GLU A 196 -2.76 -10.32 -23.80
C GLU A 196 -2.56 -8.81 -23.78
N THR A 197 -3.59 -8.07 -24.19
CA THR A 197 -3.52 -6.61 -24.17
C THR A 197 -3.24 -6.14 -22.75
N GLY A 198 -2.48 -5.06 -22.58
CA GLY A 198 -2.22 -4.49 -21.24
C GLY A 198 -3.51 -4.25 -20.46
N GLN A 199 -4.61 -4.00 -21.16
CA GLN A 199 -5.96 -3.88 -20.59
C GLN A 199 -6.50 -5.19 -20.00
N GLN A 200 -6.35 -6.33 -20.69
CA GLN A 200 -6.76 -7.63 -20.16
C GLN A 200 -6.00 -7.99 -18.88
N ARG A 201 -4.70 -7.68 -18.84
CA ARG A 201 -3.88 -7.88 -17.63
C ARG A 201 -4.34 -7.00 -16.49
N ARG A 202 -4.50 -5.68 -16.70
CA ARG A 202 -5.04 -4.77 -15.68
C ARG A 202 -6.38 -5.26 -15.14
N THR A 203 -7.26 -5.71 -16.02
CA THR A 203 -8.58 -6.24 -15.66
C THR A 203 -8.49 -7.47 -14.74
N ARG A 204 -7.53 -8.37 -14.95
CA ARG A 204 -7.32 -9.54 -14.07
C ARG A 204 -6.69 -9.15 -12.72
N HIS A 205 -5.97 -8.04 -12.65
CA HIS A 205 -5.30 -7.60 -11.43
C HIS A 205 -6.10 -6.56 -10.64
N MET A 206 -7.12 -5.91 -11.23
CA MET A 206 -7.86 -4.83 -10.56
C MET A 206 -8.50 -5.27 -9.25
N PHE A 207 -9.05 -6.49 -9.19
CA PHE A 207 -9.64 -7.02 -7.95
C PHE A 207 -8.59 -7.41 -6.89
N ALA A 208 -7.29 -7.26 -7.16
CA ALA A 208 -6.31 -7.29 -6.10
C ALA A 208 -6.40 -6.06 -5.17
N LEU A 209 -6.90 -4.94 -5.69
CA LEU A 209 -7.06 -3.69 -4.95
C LEU A 209 -8.22 -3.72 -3.94
N GLU A 210 -9.10 -4.72 -4.03
CA GLU A 210 -10.29 -4.79 -3.17
C GLU A 210 -9.96 -4.90 -1.68
N SER A 211 -8.77 -5.38 -1.30
CA SER A 211 -8.30 -5.38 0.09
C SER A 211 -8.21 -3.96 0.66
N LEU A 212 -8.06 -2.93 -0.18
CA LEU A 212 -8.02 -1.53 0.24
C LEU A 212 -9.40 -1.00 0.66
N ALA A 213 -10.49 -1.69 0.32
CA ALA A 213 -11.84 -1.34 0.77
C ALA A 213 -12.00 -1.38 2.30
N ALA A 214 -11.07 -2.03 3.01
CA ALA A 214 -11.01 -2.01 4.46
C ALA A 214 -10.55 -0.65 5.03
N LEU A 215 -9.87 0.20 4.23
CA LEU A 215 -9.53 1.56 4.62
C LEU A 215 -10.80 2.41 4.55
N ARG A 216 -11.06 3.26 5.55
CA ARG A 216 -12.23 4.14 5.63
C ARG A 216 -11.83 5.52 6.14
N GLY A 217 -12.61 6.55 5.78
CA GLY A 217 -12.47 7.90 6.30
C GLY A 217 -11.32 8.71 5.71
N ILE A 218 -10.77 8.31 4.56
CA ILE A 218 -9.74 9.08 3.85
C ILE A 218 -10.44 10.21 3.08
N GLU A 219 -9.99 11.45 3.24
CA GLU A 219 -10.63 12.63 2.63
C GLU A 219 -10.55 12.59 1.09
N GLU A 220 -9.34 12.39 0.56
CA GLU A 220 -9.08 12.36 -0.88
C GLU A 220 -8.52 11.00 -1.28
N VAL A 221 -9.28 10.25 -2.07
CA VAL A 221 -8.85 8.98 -2.66
C VAL A 221 -8.90 9.12 -4.17
N HIS A 222 -7.85 8.67 -4.85
CA HIS A 222 -7.79 8.66 -6.31
C HIS A 222 -7.21 7.33 -6.79
N ILE A 223 -7.93 6.64 -7.68
CA ILE A 223 -7.60 5.30 -8.17
C ILE A 223 -7.37 5.33 -9.69
N GLU A 224 -6.15 5.05 -10.12
CA GLU A 224 -5.74 5.04 -11.52
C GLU A 224 -5.41 3.63 -12.04
N GLY A 225 -5.53 3.44 -13.35
CA GLY A 225 -5.10 2.21 -14.02
C GLY A 225 -6.12 1.05 -13.98
N VAL A 226 -7.33 1.30 -13.49
CA VAL A 226 -8.46 0.36 -13.49
C VAL A 226 -9.65 0.93 -14.30
N PRO A 227 -10.65 0.11 -14.67
CA PRO A 227 -11.88 0.62 -15.27
C PRO A 227 -12.56 1.68 -14.37
N PRO A 228 -13.08 2.79 -14.93
CA PRO A 228 -13.61 3.91 -14.15
C PRO A 228 -14.67 3.51 -13.12
N TRP A 229 -15.60 2.63 -13.48
CA TRP A 229 -16.67 2.16 -12.59
C TRP A 229 -16.13 1.52 -11.30
N PHE A 230 -15.04 0.75 -11.41
CA PHE A 230 -14.43 0.06 -10.28
C PHE A 230 -13.58 1.03 -9.43
N GLY A 231 -12.86 1.94 -10.09
CA GLY A 231 -12.13 3.03 -9.41
C GLY A 231 -13.08 3.86 -8.54
N GLU A 232 -14.18 4.35 -9.11
CA GLU A 232 -15.18 5.14 -8.41
C GLU A 232 -15.82 4.37 -7.24
N CYS A 233 -16.11 3.07 -7.41
CA CYS A 233 -16.60 2.25 -6.30
C CYS A 233 -15.62 2.18 -5.14
N LEU A 234 -14.33 1.97 -5.44
CA LEU A 234 -13.28 1.85 -4.43
C LEU A 234 -13.00 3.18 -3.73
N GLU A 235 -12.99 4.30 -4.48
CA GLU A 235 -12.87 5.66 -3.95
C GLU A 235 -13.98 5.97 -2.95
N ARG A 236 -15.24 5.83 -3.35
CA ARG A 236 -16.39 6.06 -2.46
C ARG A 236 -16.32 5.18 -1.22
N CYS A 237 -15.99 3.90 -1.40
CA CYS A 237 -15.81 2.97 -0.29
C CYS A 237 -14.75 3.48 0.70
N MET A 238 -13.56 3.86 0.23
CA MET A 238 -12.47 4.30 1.08
C MET A 238 -12.69 5.67 1.74
N GLN A 239 -13.50 6.52 1.12
CA GLN A 239 -13.99 7.78 1.68
C GLN A 239 -15.10 7.57 2.74
N GLY A 240 -15.54 6.33 2.97
CA GLY A 240 -16.63 6.02 3.90
C GLY A 240 -18.04 6.29 3.34
N GLN A 241 -18.16 6.43 2.01
CA GLN A 241 -19.40 6.68 1.30
C GLN A 241 -19.98 5.37 0.73
N GLY A 242 -21.31 5.31 0.57
CA GLY A 242 -21.99 4.21 -0.12
C GLY A 242 -22.14 2.90 0.65
N GLY A 243 -21.68 2.84 1.91
CA GLY A 243 -21.82 1.71 2.82
C GLY A 243 -20.78 0.60 2.68
N ASP A 244 -21.10 -0.57 3.21
CA ASP A 244 -20.24 -1.76 3.11
C ASP A 244 -20.47 -2.53 1.81
N VAL A 245 -19.38 -3.07 1.28
CA VAL A 245 -19.41 -3.94 0.10
C VAL A 245 -19.62 -5.37 0.58
N LEU A 246 -20.66 -6.04 0.05
CA LEU A 246 -21.01 -7.39 0.48
C LEU A 246 -20.03 -8.43 -0.08
N ALA A 247 -19.71 -9.45 0.69
CA ALA A 247 -18.94 -10.58 0.20
C ALA A 247 -19.76 -11.41 -0.81
N VAL A 248 -19.11 -11.92 -1.86
CA VAL A 248 -19.72 -12.85 -2.82
C VAL A 248 -19.60 -14.26 -2.26
N GLU A 249 -20.73 -14.96 -2.20
CA GLU A 249 -20.73 -16.39 -1.91
C GLU A 249 -20.35 -17.17 -3.17
N TRP A 250 -19.16 -17.77 -3.15
CA TRP A 250 -18.69 -18.62 -4.22
C TRP A 250 -18.92 -20.08 -3.85
N PRO A 251 -19.66 -20.88 -4.64
CA PRO A 251 -19.98 -22.24 -4.28
C PRO A 251 -18.71 -23.10 -4.20
N ASP A 252 -18.70 -24.03 -3.25
CA ASP A 252 -17.66 -25.03 -3.13
C ASP A 252 -17.98 -26.26 -3.98
N VAL A 253 -16.96 -26.78 -4.66
CA VAL A 253 -17.06 -27.95 -5.52
C VAL A 253 -16.00 -28.99 -5.16
N TRP A 254 -16.41 -30.26 -5.16
CA TRP A 254 -15.49 -31.37 -4.96
C TRP A 254 -14.71 -31.65 -6.25
N VAL A 255 -13.41 -31.38 -6.23
CA VAL A 255 -12.51 -31.69 -7.35
C VAL A 255 -11.58 -32.85 -7.00
N LYS A 256 -11.36 -33.76 -7.95
CA LYS A 256 -10.33 -34.78 -7.83
C LYS A 256 -9.00 -34.20 -8.32
N ARG A 257 -8.01 -34.09 -7.43
CA ARG A 257 -6.66 -33.62 -7.79
C ARG A 257 -5.60 -34.63 -7.45
N LYS A 258 -4.58 -34.73 -8.30
CA LYS A 258 -3.33 -35.47 -8.02
C LYS A 258 -2.25 -34.47 -7.61
N ALA A 259 -1.42 -34.82 -6.63
CA ALA A 259 -0.30 -33.96 -6.21
C ALA A 259 0.87 -34.01 -7.22
N HIS A 260 1.08 -35.17 -7.83
CA HIS A 260 2.04 -35.44 -8.90
C HIS A 260 1.46 -36.55 -9.79
N PRO A 261 1.99 -36.81 -11.01
CA PRO A 261 1.37 -37.72 -11.98
C PRO A 261 1.03 -39.12 -11.43
N ASN A 262 1.89 -39.64 -10.55
CA ASN A 262 1.77 -40.98 -9.96
C ASN A 262 0.95 -41.03 -8.65
N ALA A 263 0.52 -39.87 -8.12
CA ALA A 263 -0.25 -39.83 -6.88
C ALA A 263 -1.69 -40.35 -7.09
N ARG A 264 -2.23 -41.04 -6.09
CA ARG A 264 -3.68 -41.33 -6.05
C ARG A 264 -4.47 -40.02 -5.99
N PRO A 265 -5.50 -39.84 -6.84
CA PRO A 265 -6.31 -38.63 -6.83
C PRO A 265 -7.05 -38.53 -5.49
N LYS A 266 -6.93 -37.38 -4.82
CA LYS A 266 -7.68 -37.06 -3.61
C LYS A 266 -8.79 -36.08 -3.97
N LYS A 267 -10.00 -36.32 -3.44
CA LYS A 267 -11.08 -35.33 -3.50
C LYS A 267 -10.71 -34.18 -2.57
N ARG A 268 -10.76 -32.95 -3.07
CA ARG A 268 -10.59 -31.73 -2.29
C ARG A 268 -11.79 -30.84 -2.54
N LEU A 269 -12.32 -30.25 -1.47
CA LEU A 269 -13.29 -29.18 -1.58
C LEU A 269 -12.53 -27.92 -1.99
N VAL A 270 -12.95 -27.28 -3.08
CA VAL A 270 -12.36 -26.02 -3.55
C VAL A 270 -13.47 -25.07 -3.97
N THR A 271 -13.27 -23.78 -3.76
CA THR A 271 -14.15 -22.74 -4.29
C THR A 271 -14.09 -22.71 -5.82
N THR A 272 -15.22 -22.41 -6.48
CA THR A 272 -15.27 -22.14 -7.92
C THR A 272 -14.58 -20.84 -8.30
N ARG A 273 -14.31 -19.95 -7.34
CA ARG A 273 -13.65 -18.66 -7.55
C ARG A 273 -12.24 -18.82 -8.09
N LYS A 274 -11.96 -18.18 -9.21
CA LYS A 274 -10.61 -18.01 -9.75
C LYS A 274 -9.84 -16.95 -8.98
N CYS A 275 -8.51 -17.02 -9.03
CA CYS A 275 -7.63 -16.12 -8.29
C CYS A 275 -7.79 -14.64 -8.64
N TYR A 276 -8.25 -14.30 -9.84
CA TYR A 276 -8.48 -12.94 -10.33
C TYR A 276 -9.93 -12.48 -10.19
N GLN A 277 -10.84 -13.33 -9.74
CA GLN A 277 -12.26 -12.98 -9.55
C GLN A 277 -12.46 -12.26 -8.22
N PRO A 278 -13.46 -11.37 -8.13
CA PRO A 278 -13.68 -10.54 -6.95
C PRO A 278 -14.07 -11.35 -5.72
N ILE A 279 -13.68 -10.86 -4.55
CA ILE A 279 -14.15 -11.32 -3.24
C ILE A 279 -15.48 -10.64 -2.90
N PHE A 280 -15.66 -9.38 -3.32
CA PHE A 280 -16.84 -8.58 -2.99
C PHE A 280 -17.77 -8.33 -4.19
N ASN A 281 -19.05 -8.07 -3.92
CA ASN A 281 -20.08 -7.82 -4.91
C ASN A 281 -20.06 -6.36 -5.34
N TRP A 282 -19.03 -6.01 -6.11
CA TRP A 282 -18.84 -4.65 -6.62
C TRP A 282 -19.93 -4.22 -7.62
N LYS A 283 -20.62 -5.19 -8.25
CA LYS A 283 -21.77 -4.90 -9.12
C LYS A 283 -22.93 -4.32 -8.30
N GLU A 284 -23.34 -5.02 -7.24
CA GLU A 284 -24.40 -4.54 -6.35
C GLU A 284 -24.04 -3.19 -5.72
N PHE A 285 -22.79 -3.01 -5.26
CA PHE A 285 -22.34 -1.74 -4.71
C PHE A 285 -22.44 -0.61 -5.73
N ALA A 286 -22.03 -0.84 -6.98
CA ALA A 286 -22.11 0.16 -8.04
C ALA A 286 -23.56 0.56 -8.33
N GLU A 287 -24.44 -0.43 -8.52
CA GLU A 287 -25.87 -0.23 -8.79
C GLU A 287 -26.56 0.56 -7.66
N ARG A 288 -26.32 0.16 -6.41
CA ARG A 288 -26.86 0.83 -5.21
C ARG A 288 -26.43 2.29 -5.11
N ASN A 289 -25.23 2.61 -5.60
CA ASN A 289 -24.63 3.95 -5.53
C ASN A 289 -24.79 4.77 -6.82
N GLY A 290 -25.54 4.27 -7.81
CA GLY A 290 -25.77 4.95 -9.08
C GLY A 290 -24.53 5.09 -9.97
N ILE A 291 -23.56 4.17 -9.82
CA ILE A 291 -22.34 4.14 -10.63
C ILE A 291 -22.61 3.31 -11.89
N ALA A 292 -22.36 3.87 -13.06
CA ALA A 292 -22.59 3.19 -14.33
C ALA A 292 -21.62 2.01 -14.51
N VAL A 293 -22.17 0.81 -14.71
CA VAL A 293 -21.41 -0.42 -14.96
C VAL A 293 -21.45 -0.83 -16.44
N PRO A 294 -20.38 -1.46 -16.97
CA PRO A 294 -20.40 -2.02 -18.32
C PRO A 294 -21.46 -3.12 -18.49
N GLU A 295 -22.07 -3.23 -19.68
CA GLU A 295 -23.08 -4.25 -19.99
C GLU A 295 -22.58 -5.68 -19.75
N ASP A 296 -21.29 -5.93 -19.97
CA ASP A 296 -20.67 -7.24 -19.85
C ASP A 296 -20.03 -7.51 -18.47
N ILE A 297 -20.42 -6.75 -17.43
CA ILE A 297 -19.86 -6.86 -16.07
C ILE A 297 -19.95 -8.28 -15.48
N ASP A 298 -21.00 -9.04 -15.83
CA ASP A 298 -21.23 -10.39 -15.32
C ASP A 298 -20.15 -11.40 -15.72
N LYS A 299 -19.34 -11.08 -16.74
CA LYS A 299 -18.19 -11.91 -17.14
C LYS A 299 -17.18 -12.11 -16.00
N TYR A 300 -17.10 -11.19 -15.03
CA TYR A 300 -16.20 -11.33 -13.89
C TYR A 300 -16.70 -12.35 -12.86
N TRP A 301 -18.01 -12.60 -12.80
CA TRP A 301 -18.64 -13.56 -11.90
C TRP A 301 -18.95 -14.92 -12.57
N ALA A 302 -18.85 -15.01 -13.89
CA ALA A 302 -19.10 -16.23 -14.63
C ALA A 302 -18.20 -17.39 -14.20
N VAL A 303 -18.80 -18.53 -13.84
CA VAL A 303 -18.10 -19.79 -13.58
C VAL A 303 -17.81 -20.44 -14.93
N THR A 304 -16.62 -20.21 -15.48
CA THR A 304 -16.16 -20.95 -16.66
C THR A 304 -15.80 -22.38 -16.22
N ARG A 305 -16.60 -23.35 -16.66
CA ARG A 305 -16.34 -24.79 -16.45
C ARG A 305 -15.15 -25.26 -17.26
#